data_AF-S9ULT1-F1
#
_entry.id   AF-S9ULT1-F1
#
_cell.length_a   1.000
_cell.length_b   1.000
_cell.length_c   1.000
_cell.angle_alpha   90.00
_cell.angle_beta   90.00
_cell.angle_gamma   90.00
#
_symmetry.space_group_name_H-M   'P 1'
#
loop_
_entity.id
_entity.type
_entity.pdbx_description
1 polymer ?
#
loop_
_entity_poly.entity_id
_entity_poly.type
_entity_poly.pdbx_seq_one_letter_code
_entity_poly.pdbx_strand_id
1 'polypeptide(L)'
;MNSVKSKSGMLMTKGIMDMRSDPPRLVATILEFQHPETKKEVTLYPIPNMAAPDYFSRALDAGNLSAKYDKILWEDGRLPFKDGTPKARQNMMLKRLFPFFSLRPVAADGEKFDGALIRDPFESRMAYQAVLDALDPPVDPRARRGIERIDTYPEGTKVAVPWGVYHMPYLRYRLLKEGFNLTNTEEVVVFGAQQIMTLFFVMVGVSLLMTLVSFALFSSLFR
;
A
#
# COMPACT_ATOMS: atom_id res chain seq x y z
N MET A 1 -8.31 -24.36 -13.42
CA MET A 1 -7.17 -23.49 -13.04
C MET A 1 -7.13 -22.13 -13.76
N ASN A 2 -8.27 -21.57 -14.23
CA ASN A 2 -8.29 -20.31 -15.01
C ASN A 2 -8.83 -19.07 -14.28
N SER A 3 -9.32 -19.17 -13.03
CA SER A 3 -9.97 -18.03 -12.36
C SER A 3 -9.04 -17.11 -11.56
N VAL A 4 -7.85 -17.57 -11.17
CA VAL A 4 -6.92 -16.75 -10.34
C VAL A 4 -6.26 -15.64 -11.18
N LYS A 5 -5.97 -15.90 -12.45
CA LYS A 5 -5.41 -14.90 -13.37
C LYS A 5 -6.43 -13.83 -13.78
N SER A 6 -7.71 -14.16 -13.93
CA SER A 6 -8.75 -13.16 -14.21
C SER A 6 -9.08 -12.30 -12.98
N LYS A 7 -9.05 -12.89 -11.77
CA LYS A 7 -9.32 -12.19 -10.51
C LYS A 7 -8.26 -11.15 -10.12
N SER A 8 -6.98 -11.41 -10.43
CA SER A 8 -5.92 -10.40 -10.21
C SER A 8 -6.06 -9.16 -11.11
N GLY A 9 -6.69 -9.30 -12.28
CA GLY A 9 -6.92 -8.20 -13.22
C GLY A 9 -7.96 -7.19 -12.74
N MET A 10 -8.93 -7.58 -11.91
CA MET A 10 -10.01 -6.67 -11.48
C MET A 10 -9.57 -5.59 -10.47
N LEU A 11 -8.49 -5.80 -9.73
CA LEU A 11 -7.88 -4.72 -8.95
C LEU A 11 -7.22 -3.66 -9.84
N MET A 12 -6.86 -4.04 -11.07
CA MET A 12 -6.27 -3.14 -12.09
C MET A 12 -7.32 -2.36 -12.89
N THR A 13 -8.62 -2.55 -12.66
CA THR A 13 -9.68 -1.96 -13.52
C THR A 13 -10.55 -0.90 -12.83
N LYS A 14 -10.47 -0.72 -11.50
CA LYS A 14 -11.24 0.32 -10.79
C LYS A 14 -10.55 1.70 -10.72
N GLY A 15 -9.57 1.96 -11.59
CA GLY A 15 -8.85 3.24 -11.66
C GLY A 15 -8.00 3.54 -10.41
N ILE A 16 -7.53 2.49 -9.72
CA ILE A 16 -6.67 2.58 -8.53
C ILE A 16 -5.25 2.12 -8.87
N MET A 17 -5.14 1.02 -9.61
CA MET A 17 -3.93 0.62 -10.31
C MET A 17 -4.29 0.29 -11.76
N ASP A 18 -3.33 0.43 -12.67
CA ASP A 18 -3.47 0.14 -14.09
C ASP A 18 -2.17 -0.47 -14.62
N MET A 19 -2.28 -1.45 -15.53
CA MET A 19 -1.14 -2.04 -16.23
C MET A 19 -1.12 -1.53 -17.66
N ARG A 20 -0.14 -0.68 -17.98
CA ARG A 20 0.07 -0.16 -19.33
C ARG A 20 1.04 -1.06 -20.07
N SER A 21 0.75 -1.31 -21.35
CA SER A 21 1.52 -2.25 -22.18
C SER A 21 2.66 -1.60 -22.97
N ASP A 22 2.67 -0.28 -23.15
CA ASP A 22 3.65 0.40 -24.01
C ASP A 22 4.20 1.71 -23.41
N PRO A 23 5.43 1.70 -22.85
CA PRO A 23 6.16 0.52 -22.37
C PRO A 23 5.46 -0.16 -21.19
N PRO A 24 5.69 -1.47 -20.92
CA PRO A 24 5.12 -2.19 -19.79
C PRO A 24 5.39 -1.51 -18.44
N ARG A 25 4.32 -1.07 -17.76
CA ARG A 25 4.41 -0.44 -16.45
C ARG A 25 3.12 -0.59 -15.65
N LEU A 26 3.28 -0.74 -14.33
CA LEU A 26 2.20 -0.62 -13.37
C LEU A 26 2.13 0.85 -12.93
N VAL A 27 0.94 1.42 -12.97
CA VAL A 27 0.62 2.79 -12.58
C VAL A 27 -0.38 2.73 -11.43
N ALA A 28 -0.21 3.59 -10.44
CA ALA A 28 -1.14 3.77 -9.35
C ALA A 28 -1.70 5.19 -9.38
N THR A 29 -2.98 5.33 -9.07
CA THR A 29 -3.67 6.61 -9.08
C THR A 29 -3.84 7.10 -7.64
N ILE A 30 -3.10 8.16 -7.28
CA ILE A 30 -3.25 8.86 -6.01
C ILE A 30 -4.39 9.87 -6.19
N LEU A 31 -5.33 9.88 -5.24
CA LEU A 31 -6.51 10.74 -5.28
C LEU A 31 -6.50 11.68 -4.09
N GLU A 32 -6.75 12.97 -4.33
CA GLU A 32 -6.87 13.97 -3.27
C GLU A 32 -8.27 14.55 -3.26
N PHE A 33 -8.89 14.51 -2.09
CA PHE A 33 -10.24 14.97 -1.86
C PHE A 33 -10.23 16.16 -0.90
N GLN A 34 -11.16 17.09 -1.07
CA GLN A 34 -11.39 18.17 -0.13
C GLN A 34 -12.88 18.35 0.13
N HIS A 35 -13.27 18.47 1.41
CA HIS A 35 -14.63 18.80 1.78
C HIS A 35 -14.86 20.32 1.70
N PRO A 36 -15.89 20.80 0.98
CA PRO A 36 -16.08 22.23 0.75
C PRO A 36 -16.39 23.03 2.01
N GLU A 37 -17.10 22.44 2.98
CA GLU A 37 -17.48 23.12 4.23
C GLU A 37 -16.37 23.00 5.27
N THR A 38 -16.08 21.78 5.77
CA THR A 38 -15.08 21.51 6.80
C THR A 38 -13.62 21.71 6.38
N LYS A 39 -13.34 21.93 5.09
CA LYS A 39 -11.99 22.08 4.50
C LYS A 39 -11.03 20.92 4.77
N LYS A 40 -11.51 19.78 5.27
CA LYS A 40 -10.69 18.57 5.48
C LYS A 40 -10.17 18.07 4.13
N GLU A 41 -8.90 17.70 4.10
CA GLU A 41 -8.25 17.12 2.93
C GLU A 41 -7.93 15.65 3.19
N VAL A 42 -8.23 14.79 2.22
CA VAL A 42 -7.97 13.35 2.31
C VAL A 42 -7.22 12.89 1.06
N THR A 43 -5.99 12.42 1.24
CA THR A 43 -5.19 11.80 0.18
C THR A 43 -5.22 10.29 0.31
N LEU A 44 -5.69 9.61 -0.74
CA LEU A 44 -5.70 8.16 -0.86
C LEU A 44 -4.41 7.67 -1.54
N TYR A 45 -3.59 6.91 -0.80
CA TYR A 45 -2.35 6.33 -1.31
C TYR A 45 -2.51 4.81 -1.49
N PRO A 46 -2.75 4.32 -2.72
CA PRO A 46 -2.89 2.88 -2.99
C PRO A 46 -1.58 2.11 -2.82
N ILE A 47 -1.46 1.31 -1.76
CA ILE A 47 -0.26 0.53 -1.48
C ILE A 47 -0.37 -0.88 -2.10
N PRO A 48 0.33 -1.17 -3.21
CA PRO A 48 0.46 -2.54 -3.72
C PRO A 48 1.39 -3.36 -2.82
N ASN A 49 1.34 -4.69 -2.96
CA ASN A 49 2.30 -5.56 -2.27
C ASN A 49 3.74 -5.40 -2.77
N MET A 50 3.91 -4.99 -4.04
CA MET A 50 5.21 -4.73 -4.66
C MET A 50 5.18 -3.40 -5.42
N ALA A 51 6.23 -2.59 -5.23
CA ALA A 51 6.43 -1.31 -5.92
C ALA A 51 7.93 -0.97 -5.98
N ALA A 52 8.27 0.06 -6.75
CA ALA A 52 9.57 0.68 -6.73
C ALA A 52 9.83 1.31 -5.35
N PRO A 53 11.08 1.29 -4.85
CA PRO A 53 11.41 1.86 -3.54
C PRO A 53 11.01 3.33 -3.40
N ASP A 54 11.14 4.11 -4.47
CA ASP A 54 10.77 5.53 -4.49
C ASP A 54 9.27 5.75 -4.26
N TYR A 55 8.43 4.85 -4.77
CA TYR A 55 7.00 4.90 -4.49
C TYR A 55 6.72 4.63 -3.02
N PHE A 56 7.33 3.61 -2.42
CA PHE A 56 7.14 3.34 -0.99
C PHE A 56 7.74 4.44 -0.11
N SER A 57 8.85 5.06 -0.51
CA SER A 57 9.40 6.24 0.16
C SER A 57 8.36 7.36 0.19
N ARG A 58 7.64 7.59 -0.91
CA ARG A 58 6.61 8.62 -0.97
C ARG A 58 5.33 8.28 -0.21
N ALA A 59 4.80 7.08 -0.42
CA ALA A 59 3.43 6.70 -0.06
C ALA A 59 3.33 5.90 1.24
N LEU A 60 4.44 5.36 1.75
CA LEU A 60 4.46 4.42 2.88
C LEU A 60 5.47 4.82 3.97
N ASP A 61 6.41 5.72 3.69
CA ASP A 61 7.39 6.18 4.69
C ASP A 61 6.76 7.08 5.76
N ALA A 62 7.04 6.77 7.01
CA ALA A 62 6.47 7.49 8.14
C ALA A 62 6.96 8.95 8.22
N GLY A 63 8.24 9.19 7.93
CA GLY A 63 8.83 10.54 8.01
C GLY A 63 8.25 11.45 6.93
N ASN A 64 8.21 10.97 5.69
CA ASN A 64 7.66 11.73 4.57
C ASN A 64 6.16 12.05 4.74
N LEU A 65 5.37 11.09 5.22
CA LEU A 65 3.94 11.33 5.46
C LEU A 65 3.73 12.29 6.65
N SER A 66 4.48 12.14 7.74
CA SER A 66 4.36 13.00 8.93
C SER A 66 4.76 14.45 8.66
N ALA A 67 5.61 14.71 7.67
CA ALA A 67 5.98 16.06 7.26
C ALA A 67 4.87 16.80 6.47
N LYS A 68 3.96 16.07 5.82
CA LYS A 68 2.96 16.63 4.90
C LYS A 68 1.53 16.63 5.43
N TYR A 69 1.25 15.74 6.39
CA TYR A 69 -0.11 15.49 6.89
C TYR A 69 -0.20 15.69 8.40
N ASP A 70 -1.39 16.06 8.85
CA ASP A 70 -1.71 16.22 10.27
C ASP A 70 -2.03 14.85 10.89
N LYS A 71 -2.69 13.98 10.11
CA LYS A 71 -3.02 12.60 10.49
C LYS A 71 -2.66 11.61 9.38
N ILE A 72 -2.10 10.46 9.77
CA ILE A 72 -1.88 9.32 8.90
C ILE A 72 -2.73 8.16 9.42
N LEU A 73 -3.73 7.78 8.63
CA LEU A 73 -4.72 6.79 9.02
C LEU A 73 -4.30 5.38 8.57
N TRP A 74 -4.35 4.40 9.47
CA TRP A 74 -3.95 3.00 9.31
C TRP A 74 -4.97 2.01 9.91
N GLU A 75 -6.26 2.16 9.61
CA GLU A 75 -7.30 1.18 10.01
C GLU A 75 -7.19 -0.18 9.27
N ASP A 76 -6.26 -0.33 8.33
CA ASP A 76 -5.95 -1.62 7.69
C ASP A 76 -5.15 -2.58 8.60
N GLY A 77 -4.81 -2.14 9.82
CA GLY A 77 -4.07 -2.92 10.82
C GLY A 77 -2.55 -2.87 10.62
N ARG A 78 -2.03 -1.91 9.86
CA ARG A 78 -0.60 -1.72 9.59
C ARG A 78 0.00 -0.47 10.22
N LEU A 79 -0.54 0.01 11.35
CA LEU A 79 0.04 1.12 12.14
C LEU A 79 1.57 1.00 12.23
N PRO A 80 2.42 2.04 12.14
CA PRO A 80 3.87 1.84 12.15
C PRO A 80 4.40 1.07 13.38
N PHE A 81 5.54 0.40 13.25
CA PHE A 81 6.30 -0.03 14.42
C PHE A 81 6.89 1.19 15.11
N LYS A 82 6.86 1.21 16.45
CA LYS A 82 7.58 2.23 17.24
C LYS A 82 9.08 2.05 17.09
N ASP A 83 9.78 3.13 16.77
CA ASP A 83 11.23 3.14 16.63
C ASP A 83 11.92 2.70 17.95
N GLY A 84 13.13 2.14 17.83
CA GLY A 84 13.90 1.57 18.93
C GLY A 84 13.48 0.15 19.38
N THR A 85 12.29 -0.31 19.00
CA THR A 85 11.82 -1.67 19.34
C THR A 85 12.57 -2.76 18.55
N PRO A 86 12.66 -4.01 19.07
CA PRO A 86 13.26 -5.13 18.34
C PRO A 86 12.55 -5.41 17.00
N LYS A 87 11.22 -5.31 16.98
CA LYS A 87 10.41 -5.49 15.75
C LYS A 87 10.70 -4.40 14.72
N ALA A 88 10.87 -3.15 15.14
CA ALA A 88 11.26 -2.06 14.25
C ALA A 88 12.64 -2.33 13.61
N ARG A 89 13.64 -2.75 14.40
CA ARG A 89 14.98 -3.09 13.89
C ARG A 89 14.96 -4.24 12.89
N GLN A 90 14.23 -5.33 13.21
CA GLN A 90 14.05 -6.45 12.30
C GLN A 90 13.38 -6.01 10.99
N ASN A 91 12.34 -5.20 11.08
CA ASN A 91 11.62 -4.71 9.91
C ASN A 91 12.46 -3.74 9.06
N MET A 92 13.31 -2.90 9.67
CA MET A 92 14.28 -2.08 8.93
C MET A 92 15.31 -2.93 8.19
N MET A 93 15.80 -4.01 8.80
CA MET A 93 16.68 -4.97 8.12
C MET A 93 15.97 -5.62 6.92
N LEU A 94 14.72 -6.07 7.11
CA LEU A 94 13.90 -6.61 6.02
C LEU A 94 13.68 -5.59 4.89
N LYS A 95 13.43 -4.31 5.22
CA LYS A 95 13.28 -3.24 4.22
C LYS A 95 14.55 -3.04 3.38
N ARG A 96 15.73 -3.20 3.97
CA ARG A 96 17.01 -3.11 3.24
C ARG A 96 17.22 -4.31 2.31
N LEU A 97 16.83 -5.51 2.74
CA LEU A 97 16.96 -6.74 1.94
C LEU A 97 15.90 -6.85 0.84
N PHE A 98 14.69 -6.34 1.10
CA PHE A 98 13.52 -6.50 0.26
C PHE A 98 12.85 -5.14 -0.04
N PRO A 99 13.57 -4.21 -0.70
CA PRO A 99 13.11 -2.83 -0.86
C PRO A 99 11.91 -2.68 -1.81
N PHE A 100 11.59 -3.73 -2.57
CA PHE A 100 10.48 -3.76 -3.52
C PHE A 100 9.16 -4.27 -2.91
N PHE A 101 9.12 -4.60 -1.62
CA PHE A 101 7.92 -5.12 -0.96
C PHE A 101 7.32 -4.11 0.02
N SER A 102 5.99 -4.11 0.11
CA SER A 102 5.24 -3.29 1.06
C SER A 102 5.43 -3.81 2.49
N LEU A 103 6.47 -3.30 3.15
CA LEU A 103 6.78 -3.58 4.54
C LEU A 103 6.30 -2.44 5.44
N ARG A 104 5.74 -2.83 6.59
CA ARG A 104 5.15 -1.91 7.59
C ARG A 104 6.10 -0.75 7.91
N PRO A 105 5.64 0.50 8.01
CA PRO A 105 6.49 1.63 8.37
C PRO A 105 7.07 1.50 9.79
N VAL A 106 8.12 2.29 10.05
CA VAL A 106 8.68 2.51 11.39
C VAL A 106 8.58 4.01 11.65
N ALA A 107 8.02 4.41 12.79
CA ALA A 107 7.84 5.80 13.16
C ALA A 107 8.48 6.08 14.53
N ALA A 108 9.19 7.21 14.65
CA ALA A 108 9.75 7.67 15.92
C ALA A 108 8.66 8.22 16.84
N ASP A 109 7.72 8.97 16.28
CA ASP A 109 6.55 9.52 16.95
C ASP A 109 5.26 8.87 16.41
N GLY A 110 4.37 8.50 17.32
CA GLY A 110 3.10 7.85 17.03
C GLY A 110 1.90 8.80 17.00
N GLU A 111 2.01 10.05 17.44
CA GLU A 111 0.85 10.93 17.70
C GLU A 111 0.04 11.28 16.44
N LYS A 112 0.71 11.31 15.28
CA LYS A 112 0.06 11.53 13.98
C LYS A 112 -0.53 10.25 13.38
N PHE A 113 -0.11 9.08 13.85
CA PHE A 113 -0.56 7.80 13.31
C PHE A 113 -1.77 7.30 14.08
N ASP A 114 -2.89 7.15 13.37
CA ASP A 114 -4.14 6.72 13.96
C ASP A 114 -4.72 5.50 13.25
N GLY A 115 -5.49 4.67 13.96
CA GLY A 115 -6.17 3.50 13.39
C GLY A 115 -6.12 2.26 14.28
N ALA A 116 -6.27 1.10 13.65
CA ALA A 116 -6.37 -0.18 14.34
C ALA A 116 -4.99 -0.78 14.61
N LEU A 117 -4.79 -1.25 15.85
CA LEU A 117 -3.58 -2.00 16.24
C LEU A 117 -3.53 -3.41 15.64
N ILE A 118 -4.70 -4.04 15.48
CA ILE A 118 -4.83 -5.44 15.08
C ILE A 118 -5.62 -5.53 13.77
N ARG A 119 -5.13 -6.38 12.88
CA ARG A 119 -5.74 -6.72 11.61
C ARG A 119 -6.70 -7.90 11.77
N ASP A 120 -8.00 -7.71 11.52
CA ASP A 120 -8.96 -8.82 11.32
C ASP A 120 -8.87 -9.43 9.90
N PRO A 121 -8.33 -10.65 9.72
CA PRO A 121 -8.20 -11.26 8.40
C PRO A 121 -9.52 -11.39 7.61
N PHE A 122 -10.66 -11.53 8.28
CA PHE A 122 -11.96 -11.67 7.61
C PHE A 122 -12.36 -10.38 6.90
N GLU A 123 -12.18 -9.23 7.54
CA GLU A 123 -12.50 -7.93 6.95
C GLU A 123 -11.62 -7.62 5.73
N SER A 124 -10.33 -7.97 5.78
CA SER A 124 -9.45 -7.83 4.62
C SER A 124 -9.93 -8.69 3.45
N ARG A 125 -10.40 -9.91 3.74
CA ARG A 125 -10.95 -10.82 2.73
C ARG A 125 -12.28 -10.31 2.18
N MET A 126 -13.13 -9.71 3.01
CA MET A 126 -14.38 -9.09 2.57
C MET A 126 -14.12 -7.94 1.59
N ALA A 127 -13.20 -7.02 1.92
CA ALA A 127 -12.85 -5.92 1.03
C ALA A 127 -12.28 -6.42 -0.30
N TYR A 128 -11.38 -7.42 -0.24
CA TYR A 128 -10.85 -8.06 -1.45
C TYR A 128 -11.96 -8.71 -2.30
N GLN A 129 -12.84 -9.50 -1.68
CA GLN A 129 -13.93 -10.19 -2.36
C GLN A 129 -14.95 -9.22 -2.93
N ALA A 130 -15.29 -8.13 -2.23
CA ALA A 130 -16.17 -7.08 -2.72
C ALA A 130 -15.63 -6.41 -3.98
N VAL A 131 -14.31 -6.24 -4.08
CA VAL A 131 -13.68 -5.76 -5.31
C VAL A 131 -13.77 -6.80 -6.42
N LEU A 132 -13.48 -8.08 -6.12
CA LEU A 132 -13.55 -9.19 -7.08
C LEU A 132 -14.96 -9.47 -7.61
N ASP A 133 -15.99 -9.22 -6.81
CA ASP A 133 -17.39 -9.40 -7.22
C ASP A 133 -17.98 -8.13 -7.82
N ALA A 134 -17.14 -7.08 -7.97
CA ALA A 134 -17.53 -5.78 -8.49
C ALA A 134 -18.77 -5.19 -7.78
N LEU A 135 -18.91 -5.40 -6.46
CA LEU A 135 -20.06 -4.92 -5.71
C LEU A 135 -20.21 -3.39 -5.83
N ASP A 136 -21.46 -2.95 -5.97
CA ASP A 136 -21.88 -1.56 -6.01
C ASP A 136 -23.15 -1.36 -5.15
N PRO A 137 -23.07 -0.70 -3.98
CA PRO A 137 -21.89 -0.04 -3.44
C PRO A 137 -20.80 -1.04 -3.00
N PRO A 138 -19.51 -0.64 -3.03
CA PRO A 138 -18.43 -1.45 -2.47
C PRO A 138 -18.66 -1.69 -0.97
N VAL A 139 -18.12 -2.81 -0.45
CA VAL A 139 -18.24 -3.20 0.96
C VAL A 139 -16.85 -3.36 1.58
N ASP A 140 -16.59 -2.60 2.64
CA ASP A 140 -15.34 -2.66 3.40
C ASP A 140 -15.55 -2.15 4.83
N PRO A 141 -15.67 -3.04 5.82
CA PRO A 141 -15.90 -2.65 7.21
C PRO A 141 -14.79 -1.77 7.81
N ARG A 142 -13.55 -1.89 7.33
CA ARG A 142 -12.42 -1.10 7.84
C ARG A 142 -12.39 0.27 7.25
N ALA A 143 -12.58 0.35 5.93
CA ALA A 143 -12.66 1.64 5.27
C ALA A 143 -13.87 2.42 5.79
N ARG A 144 -14.98 1.76 6.17
CA ARG A 144 -16.08 2.38 6.90
C ARG A 144 -15.62 3.05 8.20
N ARG A 145 -14.94 2.30 9.08
CA ARG A 145 -14.38 2.87 10.33
C ARG A 145 -13.37 3.98 10.07
N GLY A 146 -12.58 3.86 9.00
CA GLY A 146 -11.65 4.90 8.57
C GLY A 146 -12.35 6.21 8.21
N ILE A 147 -13.47 6.14 7.49
CA ILE A 147 -14.29 7.32 7.15
C ILE A 147 -14.93 7.91 8.41
N GLU A 148 -15.53 7.06 9.26
CA GLU A 148 -16.11 7.49 10.54
C GLU A 148 -15.07 8.20 11.42
N ARG A 149 -13.83 7.72 11.43
CA ARG A 149 -12.72 8.34 12.16
C ARG A 149 -12.28 9.67 11.55
N ILE A 150 -12.22 9.79 10.22
CA ILE A 150 -11.92 11.06 9.53
C ILE A 150 -12.95 12.14 9.90
N ASP A 151 -14.21 11.75 10.05
CA ASP A 151 -15.28 12.67 10.45
C ASP A 151 -15.02 13.29 11.84
N THR A 152 -14.46 12.51 12.78
CA THR A 152 -14.12 13.00 14.13
C THR A 152 -12.93 13.97 14.18
N TYR A 153 -12.14 14.09 13.11
CA TYR A 153 -10.99 14.98 13.12
C TYR A 153 -11.42 16.45 13.06
N PRO A 154 -10.59 17.39 13.57
CA PRO A 154 -10.85 18.82 13.43
C PRO A 154 -11.02 19.25 11.97
N GLU A 155 -11.75 20.35 11.76
CA GLU A 155 -11.84 20.99 10.45
C GLU A 155 -10.45 21.42 9.94
N GLY A 156 -10.27 21.44 8.61
CA GLY A 156 -9.00 21.77 7.96
C GLY A 156 -7.91 20.69 8.06
N THR A 157 -8.15 19.58 8.78
CA THR A 157 -7.16 18.50 8.93
C THR A 157 -6.79 17.88 7.58
N LYS A 158 -5.49 17.69 7.34
CA LYS A 158 -4.95 16.93 6.21
C LYS A 158 -4.66 15.50 6.60
N VAL A 159 -5.30 14.55 5.93
CA VAL A 159 -5.24 13.11 6.23
C VAL A 159 -4.62 12.34 5.07
N ALA A 160 -3.62 11.51 5.36
CA ALA A 160 -3.14 10.49 4.42
C ALA A 160 -3.73 9.11 4.76
N VAL A 161 -4.15 8.37 3.73
CA VAL A 161 -4.67 7.00 3.84
C VAL A 161 -3.84 6.03 2.98
N PRO A 162 -2.66 5.60 3.48
CA PRO A 162 -1.74 4.70 2.79
C PRO A 162 -2.10 3.22 2.94
N TRP A 163 -3.24 2.80 2.38
CA TRP A 163 -3.76 1.44 2.57
C TRP A 163 -3.59 0.54 1.34
N GLY A 164 -3.75 -0.77 1.57
CA GLY A 164 -3.84 -1.74 0.49
C GLY A 164 -4.85 -1.36 -0.60
N VAL A 165 -4.49 -1.62 -1.86
CA VAL A 165 -5.24 -1.21 -3.07
C VAL A 165 -6.74 -1.56 -3.06
N TYR A 166 -7.13 -2.66 -2.42
CA TYR A 166 -8.51 -3.14 -2.40
C TYR A 166 -9.44 -2.33 -1.49
N HIS A 167 -8.89 -1.48 -0.61
CA HIS A 167 -9.67 -0.58 0.24
C HIS A 167 -10.11 0.72 -0.48
N MET A 168 -9.38 1.10 -1.54
CA MET A 168 -9.56 2.38 -2.21
C MET A 168 -10.93 2.57 -2.89
N PRO A 169 -11.55 1.56 -3.52
CA PRO A 169 -12.88 1.72 -4.11
C PRO A 169 -13.94 2.15 -3.09
N TYR A 170 -13.90 1.57 -1.88
CA TYR A 170 -14.83 1.95 -0.81
C TYR A 170 -14.55 3.37 -0.31
N LEU A 171 -13.28 3.69 -0.02
CA LEU A 171 -12.89 5.01 0.47
C LEU A 171 -13.30 6.11 -0.52
N ARG A 172 -13.02 5.91 -1.82
CA ARG A 172 -13.45 6.81 -2.89
C ARG A 172 -14.97 6.98 -2.92
N TYR A 173 -15.72 5.87 -2.92
CA TYR A 173 -17.19 5.89 -2.94
C TYR A 173 -17.74 6.68 -1.75
N ARG A 174 -17.23 6.43 -0.54
CA ARG A 174 -17.72 7.10 0.66
C ARG A 174 -17.33 8.57 0.70
N LEU A 175 -16.10 8.95 0.39
CA LEU A 175 -15.70 10.36 0.38
C LEU A 175 -16.61 11.19 -0.53
N LEU A 176 -16.88 10.71 -1.74
CA LEU A 176 -17.81 11.36 -2.67
C LEU A 176 -19.23 11.44 -2.10
N LYS A 177 -19.70 10.37 -1.44
CA LYS A 177 -21.03 10.33 -0.82
C LYS A 177 -21.16 11.29 0.37
N GLU A 178 -20.09 11.48 1.14
CA GLU A 178 -20.00 12.44 2.25
C GLU A 178 -19.73 13.88 1.77
N GLY A 179 -19.85 14.17 0.46
CA GLY A 179 -19.72 15.53 -0.06
C GLY A 179 -18.30 16.03 -0.28
N PHE A 180 -17.28 15.17 -0.18
CA PHE A 180 -15.94 15.55 -0.60
C PHE A 180 -15.84 15.65 -2.12
N ASN A 181 -15.13 16.67 -2.59
CA ASN A 181 -14.83 16.86 -4.01
C ASN A 181 -13.45 16.32 -4.33
N LEU A 182 -13.32 15.61 -5.46
CA LEU A 182 -12.03 15.22 -6.00
C LEU A 182 -11.32 16.47 -6.54
N THR A 183 -10.17 16.81 -5.95
CA THR A 183 -9.41 18.04 -6.26
C THR A 183 -8.20 17.76 -7.14
N ASN A 184 -7.58 16.59 -6.98
CA ASN A 184 -6.41 16.19 -7.74
C ASN A 184 -6.44 14.68 -8.00
N THR A 185 -5.91 14.30 -9.16
CA THR A 185 -5.71 12.91 -9.58
C THR A 185 -4.32 12.82 -10.17
N GLU A 186 -3.46 12.05 -9.52
CA GLU A 186 -2.08 11.89 -9.93
C GLU A 186 -1.79 10.43 -10.28
N GLU A 187 -1.29 10.22 -11.49
CA GLU A 187 -0.82 8.92 -11.94
C GLU A 187 0.68 8.77 -11.67
N VAL A 188 1.05 7.75 -10.90
CA VAL A 188 2.45 7.49 -10.55
C VAL A 188 2.83 6.10 -11.01
N VAL A 189 3.96 5.99 -11.71
CA VAL A 189 4.54 4.68 -12.06
C VAL A 189 5.04 4.00 -10.79
N VAL A 190 4.35 2.93 -10.40
CA VAL A 190 4.70 2.11 -9.22
C VAL A 190 5.73 1.04 -9.57
N PHE A 191 5.75 0.54 -10.79
CA PHE A 191 6.70 -0.49 -11.21
C PHE A 191 6.87 -0.47 -12.74
N GLY A 192 8.08 -0.21 -13.25
CA GLY A 192 8.35 -0.13 -14.68
C GLY A 192 9.33 -1.19 -15.18
N ALA A 193 9.60 -1.18 -16.50
CA ALA A 193 10.52 -2.11 -17.15
C ALA A 193 11.93 -2.13 -16.51
N GLN A 194 12.45 -0.98 -16.10
CA GLN A 194 13.74 -0.89 -15.42
C GLN A 194 13.74 -1.65 -14.09
N GLN A 195 12.69 -1.50 -13.27
CA GLN A 195 12.57 -2.20 -11.99
C GLN A 195 12.35 -3.70 -12.19
N ILE A 196 11.61 -4.10 -13.23
CA ILE A 196 11.45 -5.52 -13.61
C ILE A 196 12.80 -6.14 -13.97
N MET A 197 13.59 -5.46 -14.80
CA MET A 197 14.92 -5.93 -15.19
C MET A 197 15.86 -6.04 -13.98
N THR A 198 15.88 -5.02 -13.11
CA THR A 198 16.67 -5.06 -11.87
C THR A 198 16.27 -6.24 -10.98
N LEU A 199 14.98 -6.45 -10.76
CA LEU A 199 14.48 -7.58 -9.96
C LEU A 199 14.90 -8.92 -10.60
N PHE A 200 14.79 -9.03 -11.92
CA PHE A 200 15.21 -10.23 -12.66
C PHE A 200 16.70 -10.51 -12.49
N PHE A 201 17.57 -9.50 -12.67
CA PHE A 201 19.02 -9.66 -12.48
C PHE A 201 19.38 -10.07 -11.05
N VAL A 202 18.74 -9.47 -10.05
CA VAL A 202 18.96 -9.85 -8.64
C VAL A 202 18.53 -11.30 -8.40
N MET A 203 17.37 -11.71 -8.91
CA MET A 203 16.87 -13.07 -8.76
C MET A 203 17.78 -14.11 -9.43
N VAL A 204 18.28 -13.82 -10.64
CA VAL A 204 19.25 -14.68 -11.33
C VAL A 204 20.55 -14.76 -10.55
N GLY A 205 21.08 -13.63 -10.07
CA GLY A 205 22.31 -13.59 -9.29
C GLY A 205 22.21 -14.39 -7.99
N VAL A 206 21.10 -14.25 -7.25
CA VAL A 206 20.84 -15.03 -6.02
C VAL A 206 20.69 -16.52 -6.35
N SER A 207 19.99 -16.87 -7.43
CA SER A 207 19.83 -18.27 -7.84
C SER A 207 21.16 -18.92 -8.21
N LEU A 208 22.02 -18.20 -8.94
CA LEU A 208 23.38 -18.64 -9.27
C LEU A 208 24.21 -18.85 -8.00
N LEU A 209 24.18 -17.89 -7.08
CA LEU A 209 24.89 -17.98 -5.81
C LEU A 209 24.44 -19.21 -4.99
N MET A 210 23.13 -19.42 -4.86
CA MET A 210 22.57 -20.57 -4.15
C MET A 210 22.95 -21.90 -4.82
N THR A 211 23.03 -21.92 -6.15
CA THR A 211 23.48 -23.10 -6.91
C THR A 211 24.96 -23.40 -6.61
N LEU A 212 25.82 -22.38 -6.62
CA LEU A 212 27.25 -22.52 -6.29
C LEU A 212 27.45 -22.99 -4.84
N VAL A 213 26.72 -22.40 -3.89
CA VAL A 213 26.76 -22.82 -2.48
C VAL A 213 26.30 -24.26 -2.31
N SER A 214 25.20 -24.64 -2.97
CA SER A 214 24.68 -26.01 -2.92
C SER A 214 25.67 -27.01 -3.52
N PHE A 215 26.34 -26.65 -4.63
CA PHE A 215 27.38 -27.47 -5.26
C PHE A 215 28.64 -27.60 -4.38
N ALA A 216 29.06 -26.51 -3.75
CA ALA A 216 30.20 -26.52 -2.81
C ALA A 216 29.90 -27.38 -1.58
N LEU A 217 28.69 -27.29 -1.02
CA LEU A 217 28.25 -28.13 0.09
C LEU A 217 28.14 -29.60 -0.33
N PHE A 218 27.58 -29.89 -1.50
CA PHE A 218 27.48 -31.24 -2.04
C PHE A 218 28.87 -31.87 -2.24
N SER A 219 29.80 -31.15 -2.89
CA SER A 219 31.17 -31.63 -3.09
C SER A 219 31.97 -31.77 -1.79
N SER A 220 31.61 -31.01 -0.74
CA SER A 220 32.19 -31.15 0.60
C SER A 220 31.62 -32.32 1.40
N LEU A 221 30.34 -32.66 1.23
CA LEU A 221 29.66 -33.71 2.00
C LEU A 221 29.82 -35.10 1.39
N PHE A 222 30.07 -35.18 0.09
CA PHE A 222 30.20 -36.43 -0.67
C PHE A 222 31.61 -36.65 -1.24
N ARG A 223 32.62 -36.07 -0.59
CA ARG A 223 34.02 -36.49 -0.67
C ARG A 223 34.33 -37.45 0.45
#